data_AF-A0A662DW73-F1
#
_entry.id   AF-A0A662DW73-F1
#
_cell.length_a   1.000
_cell.length_b   1.000
_cell.length_c   1.000
_cell.angle_alpha   90.00
_cell.angle_beta   90.00
_cell.angle_gamma   90.00
#
_symmetry.space_group_name_H-M   'P 1'
#
loop_
_entity.id
_entity.type
_entity.pdbx_description
1 polymer ?
#
loop_
_entity_poly.entity_id
_entity_poly.type
_entity_poly.pdbx_seq_one_letter_code
_entity_poly.pdbx_strand_id
1 'polypeptide(L)'
;YYVYQYATSKAAATLFHAKMTTGPQDERAETVARYLELLRSGGNDHPVKQLQKAGVDFTTPEPVEAMVATMDRLVGQLEDGLRNAGKLER
;
A
#
# COMPACT_ATOMS: atom_id res chain seq x y z
N TYR A 1 -13.67 12.87 -13.78
CA TYR A 1 -13.38 12.09 -12.56
C TYR A 1 -11.88 11.79 -12.50
N TYR A 2 -11.13 12.55 -11.70
CA TYR A 2 -9.65 12.47 -11.59
C TYR A 2 -9.20 12.35 -10.14
N VAL A 3 -9.84 13.08 -9.22
CA VAL A 3 -9.44 13.15 -7.81
C VAL A 3 -9.39 11.78 -7.10
N TYR A 4 -10.31 10.86 -7.42
CA TYR A 4 -10.32 9.53 -6.81
C TYR A 4 -9.03 8.74 -7.10
N GLN A 5 -8.33 9.06 -8.20
CA GLN A 5 -7.09 8.39 -8.59
C GLN A 5 -5.96 8.64 -7.59
N TYR A 6 -5.98 9.77 -6.88
CA TYR A 6 -5.01 10.00 -5.79
C TYR A 6 -5.19 9.00 -4.65
N ALA A 7 -6.45 8.80 -4.24
CA ALA A 7 -6.77 7.86 -3.18
C ALA A 7 -6.46 6.41 -3.59
N THR A 8 -6.87 6.00 -4.79
CA THR A 8 -6.59 4.64 -5.28
C THR A 8 -5.10 4.40 -5.50
N SER A 9 -4.35 5.38 -6.02
CA SER A 9 -2.89 5.24 -6.17
C SER A 9 -2.19 5.10 -4.82
N LYS A 10 -2.62 5.85 -3.81
CA LYS A 10 -2.08 5.73 -2.45
C LYS A 10 -2.42 4.38 -1.82
N ALA A 11 -3.64 3.88 -2.03
CA ALA A 11 -4.06 2.56 -1.58
C ALA A 11 -3.20 1.45 -2.21
N ALA A 12 -3.03 1.47 -3.53
CA ALA A 12 -2.14 0.52 -4.24
C ALA A 12 -0.70 0.57 -3.71
N ALA A 13 -0.13 1.77 -3.58
CA ALA A 13 1.23 1.94 -3.08
C ALA A 13 1.41 1.40 -1.65
N THR A 14 0.40 1.62 -0.80
CA THR A 14 0.43 1.12 0.58
C THR A 14 0.35 -0.40 0.63
N LEU A 15 -0.52 -1.01 -0.20
CA LEU A 15 -0.64 -2.46 -0.32
C LEU A 15 0.67 -3.09 -0.82
N PHE A 16 1.29 -2.52 -1.86
CA PHE A 16 2.61 -2.98 -2.33
C PHE A 16 3.65 -2.91 -1.23
N HIS A 17 3.76 -1.77 -0.53
CA HIS A 17 4.71 -1.63 0.56
C HIS A 17 4.50 -2.67 1.65
N ALA A 18 3.25 -2.91 2.07
CA ALA A 18 2.93 -3.94 3.04
C ALA A 18 3.41 -5.31 2.55
N LYS A 19 2.97 -5.76 1.37
CA LYS A 19 3.34 -7.07 0.79
C LYS A 19 4.85 -7.24 0.52
N MET A 20 5.59 -6.15 0.32
CA MET A 20 7.05 -6.19 0.12
C MET A 20 7.84 -6.24 1.42
N THR A 21 7.27 -5.75 2.53
CA THR A 21 8.00 -5.57 3.79
C THR A 21 7.56 -6.55 4.86
N THR A 22 6.33 -7.09 4.76
CA THR A 22 5.75 -8.06 5.68
C THR A 22 5.61 -9.42 5.01
N GLY A 23 5.50 -10.48 5.81
CA GLY A 23 5.28 -11.85 5.31
C GLY A 23 6.55 -12.65 4.94
N PRO A 24 6.38 -13.89 4.44
CA PRO A 24 7.46 -14.79 4.07
C PRO A 24 8.37 -14.22 2.98
N GLN A 25 9.65 -14.65 2.97
CA GLN A 25 10.64 -14.14 2.02
C GLN A 25 10.23 -14.34 0.55
N ASP A 26 9.65 -15.49 0.21
CA ASP A 26 9.26 -15.82 -1.16
C ASP A 26 8.11 -14.93 -1.67
N GLU A 27 7.10 -14.67 -0.83
CA GLU A 27 5.98 -13.78 -1.16
C GLU A 27 6.44 -12.33 -1.35
N ARG A 28 7.40 -11.87 -0.54
CA ARG A 28 8.01 -10.54 -0.69
C ARG A 28 8.77 -10.45 -2.01
N ALA A 29 9.56 -11.47 -2.35
CA ALA A 29 10.31 -11.51 -3.60
C ALA A 29 9.39 -11.53 -4.83
N GLU A 30 8.29 -12.29 -4.77
CA GLU A 30 7.27 -12.30 -5.81
C GLU A 30 6.60 -10.94 -5.98
N THR A 31 6.23 -10.29 -4.88
CA THR A 31 5.63 -8.94 -4.91
C THR A 31 6.57 -7.92 -5.54
N VAL A 32 7.86 -7.96 -5.19
CA VAL A 32 8.88 -7.10 -5.81
C VAL A 32 8.98 -7.37 -7.30
N ALA A 33 9.00 -8.63 -7.73
CA ALA A 33 9.07 -8.98 -9.15
C ALA A 33 7.85 -8.46 -9.93
N ARG A 34 6.63 -8.65 -9.41
CA ARG A 34 5.39 -8.13 -10.01
C ARG A 34 5.38 -6.60 -10.10
N TYR A 35 5.87 -5.91 -9.07
CA TYR A 35 5.98 -4.45 -9.08
C TYR A 35 7.01 -3.94 -10.10
N LEU A 36 8.16 -4.59 -10.22
CA LEU A 36 9.16 -4.23 -11.24
C LEU A 36 8.63 -4.44 -12.66
N GLU A 37 7.84 -5.50 -12.88
CA GLU A 37 7.19 -5.74 -14.17
C GLU A 37 6.14 -4.66 -14.48
N LEU A 38 5.34 -4.25 -13.48
CA LEU A 38 4.43 -3.11 -13.61
C LEU A 38 5.17 -1.85 -14.06
N LEU A 39 6.29 -1.51 -13.43
CA LEU A 39 7.08 -0.33 -13.80
C LEU A 39 7.65 -0.43 -15.22
N ARG A 40 8.11 -1.63 -15.62
CA ARG A 40 8.61 -1.89 -16.99
C ARG A 40 7.50 -1.77 -18.04
N SER A 41 6.26 -2.11 -17.70
CA SER A 41 5.15 -2.11 -18.64
C SER A 41 4.74 -0.72 -19.14
N GLY A 42 5.15 0.36 -18.44
CA GLY A 42 4.82 1.72 -18.82
C GLY A 42 3.31 1.92 -19.04
N GLY A 43 2.93 2.60 -20.12
CA GLY A 43 1.54 2.79 -20.52
C GLY A 43 1.02 1.78 -21.54
N ASN A 44 1.53 0.54 -21.55
CA ASN A 44 1.20 -0.42 -22.61
C ASN A 44 -0.23 -1.01 -22.55
N ASP A 45 -0.93 -0.86 -21.42
CA ASP A 45 -2.27 -1.41 -21.18
C ASP A 45 -3.05 -0.48 -20.23
N HIS A 46 -4.32 -0.81 -19.98
CA HIS A 46 -5.18 -0.04 -19.08
C HIS A 46 -4.69 -0.12 -17.62
N PRO A 47 -4.61 1.01 -16.90
CA PRO A 47 -4.03 1.07 -15.55
C PRO A 47 -4.64 0.08 -14.55
N VAL A 48 -5.95 -0.12 -14.59
CA VAL A 48 -6.65 -1.07 -13.69
C VAL A 48 -6.20 -2.51 -13.97
N LYS A 49 -6.06 -2.90 -15.25
CA LYS A 49 -5.59 -4.23 -15.64
C LYS A 49 -4.13 -4.45 -15.27
N GLN A 50 -3.30 -3.42 -15.44
CA GLN A 50 -1.90 -3.47 -15.04
C GLN A 50 -1.74 -3.66 -13.52
N LEU A 51 -2.51 -2.91 -12.72
CA LEU A 51 -2.52 -3.07 -11.27
C LEU A 51 -3.02 -4.45 -10.84
N GLN A 52 -4.07 -4.97 -11.48
CA GLN A 52 -4.57 -6.32 -11.20
C GLN A 52 -3.52 -7.40 -11.51
N LYS A 53 -2.84 -7.32 -12.65
CA LYS A 53 -1.70 -8.21 -13.00
C LYS A 53 -0.56 -8.10 -11.99
N ALA A 54 -0.33 -6.91 -11.43
CA ALA A 54 0.66 -6.67 -10.40
C ALA A 54 0.22 -7.13 -8.99
N GLY A 55 -0.99 -7.66 -8.83
CA GLY A 55 -1.51 -8.17 -7.56
C GLY A 55 -2.30 -7.15 -6.71
N VAL A 56 -2.79 -6.08 -7.34
CA VAL A 56 -3.68 -5.09 -6.72
C VAL A 56 -5.06 -5.15 -7.39
N ASP A 57 -6.02 -5.76 -6.70
CA ASP A 57 -7.39 -5.91 -7.20
C ASP A 57 -8.35 -4.94 -6.51
N PHE A 58 -8.77 -3.89 -7.23
CA PHE A 58 -9.73 -2.88 -6.74
C PHE A 58 -11.19 -3.35 -6.74
N THR A 59 -11.48 -4.59 -7.15
CA THR A 59 -12.78 -5.21 -6.92
C THR A 59 -12.91 -5.79 -5.50
N THR A 60 -11.81 -5.83 -4.76
CA THR A 60 -11.74 -6.28 -3.36
C THR A 60 -11.48 -5.10 -2.41
N PRO A 61 -11.81 -5.22 -1.12
CA PRO A 61 -11.52 -4.17 -0.14
C PRO A 61 -10.04 -4.09 0.26
N GLU A 62 -9.23 -5.10 -0.09
CA GLU A 62 -7.82 -5.26 0.34
C GLU A 62 -6.97 -3.99 0.17
N PRO A 63 -6.98 -3.28 -0.98
CA PRO A 63 -6.14 -2.10 -1.14
C PRO A 63 -6.47 -0.97 -0.16
N VAL A 64 -7.76 -0.80 0.16
CA VAL A 64 -8.24 0.23 1.08
C VAL A 64 -7.95 -0.17 2.52
N GLU A 65 -8.18 -1.43 2.88
CA GLU A 65 -7.88 -1.96 4.21
C GLU A 65 -6.39 -1.84 4.56
N ALA A 66 -5.50 -2.14 3.61
CA ALA A 66 -4.07 -1.96 3.79
C ALA A 66 -3.68 -0.50 4.07
N MET A 67 -4.36 0.45 3.42
CA MET A 67 -4.18 1.88 3.67
C MET A 67 -4.64 2.27 5.08
N VAL A 68 -5.83 1.82 5.50
CA VAL A 68 -6.38 2.08 6.83
C VAL A 68 -5.47 1.50 7.91
N ALA A 69 -5.05 0.24 7.78
CA ALA A 69 -4.15 -0.42 8.72
C ALA A 69 -2.80 0.30 8.83
N THR A 70 -2.28 0.83 7.72
CA THR A 70 -1.04 1.62 7.74
C THR A 70 -1.23 2.94 8.46
N MET A 71 -2.34 3.63 8.22
CA MET A 71 -2.65 4.88 8.93
C MET A 71 -2.81 4.65 10.43
N ASP A 72 -3.54 3.61 10.82
CA ASP A 72 -3.71 3.20 12.22
C ASP A 72 -2.37 2.98 12.92
N ARG A 73 -1.48 2.19 12.29
CA ARG A 73 -0.12 1.98 12.79
C ARG A 73 0.68 3.28 12.93
N LEU A 74 0.61 4.17 11.94
CA LEU A 74 1.35 5.44 11.97
C LEU A 74 0.81 6.39 13.05
N VAL A 75 -0.51 6.44 13.24
CA VAL A 75 -1.13 7.22 14.33
C VAL A 75 -0.72 6.65 15.68
N GLY A 76 -0.77 5.34 15.87
CA GLY A 76 -0.29 4.70 17.11
C GLY A 76 1.19 5.04 17.40
N GLN A 77 2.06 4.97 16.39
CA GLN A 77 3.47 5.37 16.53
C GLN A 77 3.64 6.84 16.91
N LEU A 78 2.80 7.73 16.35
CA LEU A 78 2.80 9.14 16.70
C LEU A 78 2.36 9.35 18.15
N GLU A 79 1.27 8.72 18.58
CA GLU A 79 0.78 8.81 19.95
C GLU A 79 1.82 8.32 20.97
N ASP A 80 2.46 7.19 20.69
CA ASP A 80 3.53 6.65 21.54
C ASP A 80 4.72 7.62 21.60
N GLY A 81 5.09 8.20 20.47
CA GLY A 81 6.12 9.25 20.40
C GLY A 81 5.75 10.48 21.26
N LEU A 82 4.48 10.91 21.23
CA LEU A 82 3.99 12.04 22.03
C LEU A 82 3.93 11.71 23.52
N ARG A 83 3.51 10.49 23.90
CA ARG A 83 3.55 10.00 25.28
C ARG A 83 4.98 9.99 25.82
N ASN A 84 5.93 9.48 25.05
CA ASN A 84 7.36 9.46 25.41
C ASN A 84 7.95 10.86 25.56
N ALA A 85 7.45 11.83 24.79
CA ALA A 85 7.85 13.23 24.87
C ALA A 85 7.12 14.03 25.98
N GLY A 86 6.23 13.40 26.76
CA GLY A 86 5.43 14.05 27.79
C GLY A 86 4.38 15.04 27.25
N LYS A 87 4.00 14.89 25.97
CA LYS A 87 3.06 15.80 25.26
C LYS A 87 1.65 15.25 25.13
N LEU A 88 1.40 14.03 25.59
CA LEU A 88 0.09 13.39 25.59
C LEU A 88 -0.09 12.67 26.94
N GLU A 89 -1.22 12.93 27.61
CA GLU A 89 -1.59 12.23 28.84
C GLU A 89 -1.96 10.76 28.54
N ARG A 90 -1.96 9.94 29.60
CA ARG A 90 -2.23 8.50 29.48
C ARG A 90 -3.66 8.20 29.07
#